data_AF-A0A2G2YET0-F1
#
_entry.id   AF-A0A2G2YET0-F1
#
_cell.length_a   1.000
_cell.length_b   1.000
_cell.length_c   1.000
_cell.angle_alpha   90.00
_cell.angle_beta   90.00
_cell.angle_gamma   90.00
#
_symmetry.space_group_name_H-M   'P 1'
#
loop_
_entity.id
_entity.type
_entity.pdbx_description
1 polymer ?
#
loop_
_entity_poly.entity_id
_entity_poly.type
_entity_poly.pdbx_seq_one_letter_code
_entity_poly.pdbx_strand_id
1 'polypeptide(L)'
;MQKGAEAVHAANSDVFIILFGLSFDKDLSFLHKRPTNLTFNGKLVFEIHQYGFKDGGTWSEDNANQACGEVLNEMMSKGAPVLEQGYPLFVSEFGVDQRGTNVNDDNRYFNFFLGLATEFDYDRTLWTHVGSYYLRDGIVGLDEYYGVLDWNWFDIRNSSFLQRISVIRTPFQGTGYTETHPHKVIFHPMTRLCVQGTSLLQPLDLGPCSEAEAWGYAPANTFESWKLGQPVKLNMICSDDSSKWDIISDS
;
A
#
# COMPACT_ATOMS: atom_id res chain seq x y z
N MET A 1 -24.38 -8.01 5.56
CA MET A 1 -23.35 -7.88 6.61
C MET A 1 -23.87 -8.22 8.00
N GLN A 2 -24.71 -7.39 8.64
CA GLN A 2 -25.08 -7.58 10.07
C GLN A 2 -25.55 -8.98 10.47
N LYS A 3 -26.59 -9.53 9.81
CA LYS A 3 -27.10 -10.89 10.14
C LYS A 3 -26.03 -11.98 10.04
N GLY A 4 -25.12 -11.86 9.08
CA GLY A 4 -24.01 -12.80 8.91
C GLY A 4 -22.99 -12.68 10.03
N ALA A 5 -22.64 -11.43 10.41
CA ALA A 5 -21.75 -11.16 11.52
C ALA A 5 -22.29 -11.72 12.85
N GLU A 6 -23.57 -11.47 13.15
CA GLU A 6 -24.24 -12.03 14.34
C GLU A 6 -24.24 -13.56 14.34
N ALA A 7 -24.54 -14.19 13.20
CA ALA A 7 -24.56 -15.64 13.10
C ALA A 7 -23.17 -16.27 13.32
N VAL A 8 -22.12 -15.67 12.74
CA VAL A 8 -20.73 -16.13 12.93
C VAL A 8 -20.32 -15.95 14.39
N HIS A 9 -20.58 -14.79 14.99
CA HIS A 9 -20.22 -14.53 16.37
C HIS A 9 -20.95 -15.45 17.36
N ALA A 10 -22.25 -15.71 17.12
CA ALA A 10 -23.04 -16.64 17.92
C ALA A 10 -22.52 -18.09 17.84
N ALA A 11 -21.95 -18.49 16.69
CA ALA A 11 -21.36 -19.80 16.51
C ALA A 11 -19.94 -19.89 17.12
N ASN A 12 -19.16 -18.81 17.04
CA ASN A 12 -17.83 -18.73 17.62
C ASN A 12 -17.48 -17.27 17.96
N SER A 13 -17.41 -16.95 19.25
CA SER A 13 -17.12 -15.59 19.73
C SER A 13 -15.64 -15.21 19.67
N ASP A 14 -14.75 -16.17 19.44
CA ASP A 14 -13.30 -15.95 19.51
C ASP A 14 -12.72 -15.38 18.22
N VAL A 15 -13.40 -15.56 17.08
CA VAL A 15 -12.92 -15.13 15.76
C VAL A 15 -13.18 -13.66 15.45
N PHE A 16 -12.32 -13.08 14.60
CA PHE A 16 -12.60 -11.82 13.93
C PHE A 16 -13.60 -12.02 12.78
N ILE A 17 -14.35 -10.97 12.47
CA ILE A 17 -15.33 -10.95 11.39
C ILE A 17 -14.94 -9.86 10.40
N ILE A 18 -14.60 -10.28 9.18
CA ILE A 18 -14.24 -9.38 8.08
C ILE A 18 -15.53 -8.97 7.36
N LEU A 19 -15.74 -7.66 7.20
CA LEU A 19 -16.89 -7.07 6.52
C LEU A 19 -16.46 -6.38 5.24
N PHE A 20 -17.06 -6.83 4.14
CA PHE A 20 -16.77 -6.41 2.79
C PHE A 20 -17.48 -5.10 2.40
N GLY A 21 -16.88 -4.37 1.46
CA GLY A 21 -17.37 -3.09 0.97
C GLY A 21 -18.36 -3.22 -0.18
N LEU A 22 -18.81 -2.07 -0.70
CA LEU A 22 -19.57 -2.03 -1.94
C LEU A 22 -18.63 -1.86 -3.15
N SER A 23 -19.17 -2.09 -4.34
CA SER A 23 -18.46 -1.87 -5.62
C SER A 23 -17.18 -2.68 -5.74
N PHE A 24 -17.29 -4.01 -5.56
CA PHE A 24 -16.15 -4.92 -5.50
C PHE A 24 -15.15 -4.45 -4.44
N ASP A 25 -15.66 -4.15 -3.25
CA ASP A 25 -14.84 -3.83 -2.08
C ASP A 25 -13.97 -2.58 -2.25
N LYS A 26 -14.43 -1.60 -3.04
CA LYS A 26 -13.76 -0.28 -3.16
C LYS A 26 -14.36 0.76 -2.21
N ASP A 27 -15.61 0.56 -1.75
CA ASP A 27 -16.39 1.62 -1.11
C ASP A 27 -16.98 1.23 0.24
N LEU A 28 -16.48 1.86 1.30
CA LEU A 28 -16.97 1.74 2.68
C LEU A 28 -17.71 3.00 3.15
N SER A 29 -17.87 4.02 2.30
CA SER A 29 -18.44 5.33 2.66
C SER A 29 -19.89 5.24 3.16
N PHE A 30 -20.62 4.20 2.75
CA PHE A 30 -21.99 3.94 3.20
C PHE A 30 -22.10 3.79 4.73
N LEU A 31 -21.01 3.42 5.40
CA LEU A 31 -20.96 3.25 6.86
C LEU A 31 -21.17 4.56 7.63
N HIS A 32 -20.87 5.73 7.03
CA HIS A 32 -21.22 7.02 7.65
C HIS A 32 -22.73 7.15 7.88
N LYS A 33 -23.53 6.70 6.92
CA LYS A 33 -25.00 6.82 6.97
C LYS A 33 -25.66 5.59 7.61
N ARG A 34 -25.01 4.43 7.51
CA ARG A 34 -25.55 3.13 7.95
C ARG A 34 -24.47 2.32 8.66
N PRO A 35 -24.07 2.73 9.88
CA PRO A 35 -23.09 1.98 10.66
C PRO A 35 -23.61 0.57 10.99
N THR A 36 -22.68 -0.36 11.25
CA THR A 36 -23.02 -1.71 11.66
C THR A 36 -23.47 -1.73 13.11
N ASN A 37 -24.78 -1.89 13.34
CA ASN A 37 -25.35 -2.13 14.66
C ASN A 37 -25.30 -3.62 14.97
N LEU A 38 -24.42 -4.02 15.90
CA LEU A 38 -24.18 -5.40 16.30
C LEU A 38 -24.24 -5.54 17.83
N THR A 39 -24.51 -6.75 18.31
CA THR A 39 -24.57 -7.09 19.73
C THR A 39 -23.19 -7.21 20.39
N PHE A 40 -22.12 -7.21 19.60
CA PHE A 40 -20.73 -7.35 20.03
C PHE A 40 -19.85 -6.23 19.45
N ASN A 41 -18.68 -6.02 20.05
CA ASN A 41 -17.69 -5.03 19.63
C ASN A 41 -16.26 -5.61 19.65
N GLY A 42 -15.28 -4.86 19.16
CA GLY A 42 -13.86 -5.24 19.20
C GLY A 42 -13.48 -6.46 18.35
N LYS A 43 -14.36 -6.91 17.44
CA LYS A 43 -14.17 -8.10 16.60
C LYS A 43 -14.32 -7.83 15.10
N LEU A 44 -14.59 -6.59 14.71
CA LEU A 44 -14.79 -6.22 13.30
C LEU A 44 -13.48 -5.80 12.64
N VAL A 45 -13.29 -6.26 11.42
CA VAL A 45 -12.29 -5.79 10.47
C VAL A 45 -13.04 -5.44 9.19
N PHE A 46 -12.69 -4.35 8.52
CA PHE A 46 -13.28 -3.99 7.23
C PHE A 46 -12.27 -4.25 6.12
N GLU A 47 -12.73 -4.77 4.99
CA GLU A 47 -11.85 -5.06 3.87
C GLU A 47 -12.07 -4.14 2.67
N ILE A 48 -10.99 -3.93 1.92
CA ILE A 48 -10.98 -3.27 0.62
C ILE A 48 -10.08 -4.00 -0.38
N HIS A 49 -10.40 -3.85 -1.66
CA HIS A 49 -9.59 -4.37 -2.76
C HIS A 49 -8.92 -3.21 -3.50
N GLN A 50 -7.63 -3.33 -3.80
CA GLN A 50 -6.82 -2.28 -4.44
C GLN A 50 -6.22 -2.78 -5.75
N TYR A 51 -6.63 -2.17 -6.86
CA TYR A 51 -6.12 -2.48 -8.20
C TYR A 51 -6.15 -1.23 -9.10
N GLY A 52 -5.09 -1.00 -9.87
CA GLY A 52 -5.00 0.17 -10.76
C GLY A 52 -6.12 0.24 -11.81
N PHE A 53 -6.59 -0.90 -12.32
CA PHE A 53 -7.70 -0.92 -13.29
C PHE A 53 -9.04 -0.44 -12.70
N LYS A 54 -9.19 -0.38 -11.37
CA LYS A 54 -10.38 0.16 -10.71
C LYS A 54 -10.38 1.68 -10.64
N ASP A 55 -9.31 2.33 -11.07
CA ASP A 55 -9.14 3.80 -11.02
C ASP A 55 -9.49 4.46 -12.35
N GLY A 56 -10.30 3.82 -13.18
CA GLY A 56 -10.93 4.47 -14.34
C GLY A 56 -9.96 4.98 -15.41
N GLY A 57 -8.71 4.50 -15.41
CA GLY A 57 -7.66 4.96 -16.33
C GLY A 57 -6.80 6.11 -15.83
N THR A 58 -6.96 6.57 -14.58
CA THR A 58 -6.15 7.66 -13.98
C THR A 58 -4.64 7.42 -14.13
N TRP A 59 -4.18 6.18 -14.07
CA TRP A 59 -2.75 5.83 -14.22
C TRP A 59 -2.18 6.01 -15.64
N SER A 60 -3.05 6.20 -16.63
CA SER A 60 -2.65 6.47 -18.02
C SER A 60 -2.33 7.94 -18.30
N GLU A 61 -2.66 8.86 -17.38
CA GLU A 61 -2.35 10.29 -17.50
C GLU A 61 -0.84 10.57 -17.35
N ASP A 62 -0.34 11.68 -17.90
CA ASP A 62 1.10 11.93 -17.96
C ASP A 62 1.79 12.09 -16.59
N ASN A 63 1.06 12.58 -15.58
CA ASN A 63 1.62 12.87 -14.25
C ASN A 63 1.22 11.83 -13.20
N ALA A 64 2.14 10.92 -12.88
CA ALA A 64 1.95 9.90 -11.85
C ALA A 64 1.69 10.48 -10.44
N ASN A 65 2.27 11.65 -10.10
CA ASN A 65 2.06 12.25 -8.78
C ASN A 65 0.65 12.83 -8.63
N GLN A 66 0.09 13.38 -9.71
CA GLN A 66 -1.30 13.82 -9.72
C GLN A 66 -2.25 12.62 -9.60
N ALA A 67 -2.00 11.55 -10.36
CA ALA A 67 -2.72 10.29 -10.25
C ALA A 67 -2.69 9.73 -8.81
N CYS A 68 -1.51 9.74 -8.16
CA CYS A 68 -1.38 9.36 -6.75
C CYS A 68 -2.29 10.18 -5.83
N GLY A 69 -2.28 11.51 -5.97
CA GLY A 69 -3.10 12.40 -5.14
C GLY A 69 -4.59 12.17 -5.32
N GLU A 70 -5.04 12.00 -6.57
CA GLU A 70 -6.44 11.72 -6.89
C GLU A 70 -6.91 10.38 -6.32
N VAL A 71 -6.13 9.30 -6.53
CA VAL A 71 -6.48 7.95 -6.03
C VAL A 71 -6.40 7.90 -4.51
N LEU A 72 -5.43 8.56 -3.88
CA LEU A 72 -5.36 8.66 -2.42
C LEU A 72 -6.58 9.39 -1.85
N ASN A 73 -6.98 10.51 -2.44
CA ASN A 73 -8.15 11.26 -1.98
C ASN A 73 -9.45 10.46 -2.14
N GLU A 74 -9.59 9.71 -3.24
CA GLU A 74 -10.71 8.79 -3.43
C GLU A 74 -10.71 7.69 -2.36
N MET A 75 -9.56 7.05 -2.13
CA MET A 75 -9.40 5.98 -1.15
C MET A 75 -9.71 6.46 0.28
N MET A 76 -9.16 7.61 0.67
CA MET A 76 -9.43 8.21 1.98
C MET A 76 -10.90 8.58 2.13
N SER A 77 -11.52 9.19 1.12
CA SER A 77 -12.96 9.51 1.16
C SER A 77 -13.84 8.27 1.30
N LYS A 78 -13.47 7.16 0.65
CA LYS A 78 -14.22 5.90 0.69
C LYS A 78 -13.95 5.08 1.95
N GLY A 79 -12.77 5.20 2.55
CA GLY A 79 -12.33 4.48 3.76
C GLY A 79 -12.50 5.26 5.07
N ALA A 80 -12.68 6.59 4.99
CA ALA A 80 -12.78 7.52 6.13
C ALA A 80 -13.68 7.02 7.27
N PRO A 81 -14.90 6.52 7.05
CA PRO A 81 -15.74 6.14 8.17
C PRO A 81 -15.15 5.01 9.01
N VAL A 82 -14.37 4.10 8.42
CA VAL A 82 -13.72 3.00 9.14
C VAL A 82 -12.53 3.52 9.94
N LEU A 83 -11.68 4.32 9.31
CA LEU A 83 -10.49 4.89 9.94
C LEU A 83 -10.83 5.87 11.07
N GLU A 84 -11.82 6.75 10.89
CA GLU A 84 -12.30 7.69 11.90
C GLU A 84 -12.90 6.98 13.12
N GLN A 85 -13.51 5.82 12.93
CA GLN A 85 -14.08 4.99 14.00
C GLN A 85 -13.04 4.08 14.67
N GLY A 86 -11.78 4.10 14.20
CA GLY A 86 -10.70 3.30 14.76
C GLY A 86 -10.80 1.81 14.45
N TYR A 87 -11.52 1.43 13.40
CA TYR A 87 -11.59 0.03 12.97
C TYR A 87 -10.34 -0.36 12.17
N PRO A 88 -9.85 -1.61 12.30
CA PRO A 88 -8.83 -2.14 11.41
C PRO A 88 -9.31 -2.22 9.95
N LEU A 89 -8.44 -1.80 9.04
CA LEU A 89 -8.64 -1.89 7.59
C LEU A 89 -7.71 -2.96 7.02
N PHE A 90 -8.27 -3.90 6.27
CA PHE A 90 -7.57 -5.02 5.66
C PHE A 90 -7.65 -4.91 4.13
N VAL A 91 -6.50 -4.86 3.46
CA VAL A 91 -6.46 -4.91 1.99
C VAL A 91 -6.49 -6.38 1.56
N SER A 92 -7.67 -6.98 1.51
CA SER A 92 -7.83 -8.42 1.27
C SER A 92 -7.47 -8.85 -0.15
N GLU A 93 -7.43 -7.91 -1.09
CA GLU A 93 -6.90 -8.13 -2.42
C GLU A 93 -6.10 -6.94 -2.93
N PHE A 94 -4.92 -7.23 -3.45
CA PHE A 94 -4.20 -6.33 -4.35
C PHE A 94 -3.42 -7.15 -5.38
N GLY A 95 -3.06 -6.54 -6.50
CA GLY A 95 -2.21 -7.19 -7.48
C GLY A 95 -1.98 -6.34 -8.73
N VAL A 96 -1.15 -6.86 -9.61
CA VAL A 96 -0.88 -6.31 -10.96
C VAL A 96 -0.76 -7.45 -11.95
N ASP A 97 -0.88 -7.14 -13.23
CA ASP A 97 -0.65 -8.12 -14.27
C ASP A 97 0.84 -8.50 -14.33
N GLN A 98 1.15 -9.74 -13.97
CA GLN A 98 2.53 -10.19 -13.82
C GLN A 98 3.22 -10.52 -15.16
N ARG A 99 2.53 -10.35 -16.30
CA ARG A 99 3.19 -10.38 -17.62
C ARG A 99 4.14 -9.21 -17.84
N GLY A 100 3.96 -8.12 -17.08
CA GLY A 100 4.82 -6.93 -17.15
C GLY A 100 4.62 -6.09 -18.42
N THR A 101 3.50 -6.28 -19.12
CA THR A 101 3.19 -5.57 -20.36
C THR A 101 2.32 -4.32 -20.15
N ASN A 102 1.67 -4.15 -19.00
CA ASN A 102 0.79 -3.01 -18.76
C ASN A 102 1.49 -1.92 -17.95
N VAL A 103 2.19 -1.01 -18.65
CA VAL A 103 2.98 0.06 -18.02
C VAL A 103 2.11 0.98 -17.14
N ASN A 104 0.89 1.29 -17.59
CA ASN A 104 0.02 2.24 -16.92
C ASN A 104 -0.55 1.65 -15.63
N ASP A 105 -1.25 0.51 -15.71
CA ASP A 105 -1.92 -0.07 -14.53
C ASP A 105 -0.98 -0.90 -13.64
N ASP A 106 0.18 -1.35 -14.11
CA ASP A 106 1.09 -2.19 -13.29
C ASP A 106 2.27 -1.42 -12.70
N ASN A 107 2.90 -0.49 -13.43
CA ASN A 107 4.13 0.13 -12.93
C ASN A 107 3.86 1.42 -12.18
N ARG A 108 2.98 2.29 -12.69
CA ARG A 108 2.68 3.57 -12.06
C ARG A 108 1.84 3.37 -10.80
N TYR A 109 0.71 2.68 -10.94
CA TYR A 109 -0.15 2.29 -9.81
C TYR A 109 0.62 1.55 -8.72
N PHE A 110 1.46 0.59 -9.08
CA PHE A 110 2.05 -0.27 -8.05
C PHE A 110 3.10 0.44 -7.21
N ASN A 111 3.83 1.40 -7.78
CA ASN A 111 4.75 2.21 -6.99
C ASN A 111 3.97 3.07 -5.99
N PHE A 112 2.84 3.64 -6.40
CA PHE A 112 1.91 4.32 -5.48
C PHE A 112 1.40 3.38 -4.39
N PHE A 113 0.90 2.19 -4.76
CA PHE A 113 0.39 1.21 -3.83
C PHE A 113 1.44 0.79 -2.79
N LEU A 114 2.69 0.54 -3.21
CA LEU A 114 3.78 0.24 -2.28
C LEU A 114 4.07 1.41 -1.33
N GLY A 115 3.98 2.65 -1.81
CA GLY A 115 4.07 3.84 -0.96
C GLY A 115 2.98 3.87 0.10
N LEU A 116 1.71 3.63 -0.28
CA LEU A 116 0.62 3.58 0.69
C LEU A 116 0.74 2.42 1.67
N ALA A 117 1.10 1.24 1.17
CA ALA A 117 1.26 0.05 2.00
C ALA A 117 2.41 0.19 3.00
N THR A 118 3.44 0.99 2.71
CA THR A 118 4.53 1.28 3.65
C THR A 118 4.16 2.39 4.64
N GLU A 119 3.50 3.46 4.19
CA GLU A 119 3.05 4.56 5.06
C GLU A 119 2.04 4.10 6.10
N PHE A 120 1.03 3.34 5.68
CA PHE A 120 -0.05 2.93 6.56
C PHE A 120 0.14 1.55 7.18
N ASP A 121 0.99 0.72 6.60
CA ASP A 121 1.28 -0.65 7.06
C ASP A 121 0.04 -1.49 7.38
N TYR A 122 -1.00 -1.39 6.53
CA TYR A 122 -2.22 -2.18 6.68
C TYR A 122 -1.95 -3.67 6.47
N ASP A 123 -2.71 -4.53 7.13
CA ASP A 123 -2.76 -5.94 6.77
C ASP A 123 -3.23 -6.10 5.33
N ARG A 124 -2.65 -7.05 4.60
CA ARG A 124 -2.80 -7.17 3.15
C ARG A 124 -2.67 -8.60 2.65
N THR A 125 -3.40 -8.94 1.59
CA THR A 125 -3.30 -10.24 0.91
C THR A 125 -3.17 -10.04 -0.60
N LEU A 126 -2.13 -10.66 -1.16
CA LEU A 126 -1.87 -10.65 -2.59
C LEU A 126 -2.89 -11.54 -3.31
N TRP A 127 -3.55 -10.96 -4.30
CA TRP A 127 -4.25 -11.71 -5.34
C TRP A 127 -3.25 -12.00 -6.47
N THR A 128 -2.83 -13.25 -6.69
CA THR A 128 -3.21 -14.47 -5.97
C THR A 128 -2.11 -15.53 -6.08
N HIS A 129 -2.14 -16.59 -5.28
CA HIS A 129 -1.14 -17.66 -5.34
C HIS A 129 -1.28 -18.56 -6.59
N VAL A 130 -2.40 -18.50 -7.30
CA VAL A 130 -2.73 -19.46 -8.38
C VAL A 130 -1.89 -19.27 -9.65
N GLY A 131 -1.98 -20.24 -10.56
CA GLY A 131 -1.39 -20.16 -11.90
C GLY A 131 -2.43 -20.10 -13.03
N SER A 132 -3.43 -20.98 -12.98
CA SER A 132 -4.47 -21.09 -13.99
C SER A 132 -5.79 -21.55 -13.37
N TYR A 133 -6.92 -21.24 -14.03
CA TYR A 133 -8.24 -21.67 -13.59
C TYR A 133 -8.57 -23.07 -14.09
N TYR A 134 -9.15 -23.90 -13.22
CA TYR A 134 -9.78 -25.14 -13.67
C TYR A 134 -10.84 -24.88 -14.75
N LEU A 135 -11.70 -23.86 -14.54
CA LEU A 135 -12.65 -23.34 -15.50
C LEU A 135 -12.95 -21.87 -15.17
N ARG A 136 -12.84 -20.98 -16.16
CA ARG A 136 -13.27 -19.57 -16.03
C ARG A 136 -13.82 -19.08 -17.36
N ASP A 137 -14.98 -18.43 -17.34
CA ASP A 137 -15.65 -17.89 -18.52
C ASP A 137 -15.82 -18.91 -19.67
N GLY A 138 -16.03 -20.19 -19.32
CA GLY A 138 -16.17 -21.29 -20.28
C GLY A 138 -14.86 -21.85 -20.82
N ILE A 139 -13.71 -21.32 -20.39
CA ILE A 139 -12.38 -21.73 -20.83
C ILE A 139 -11.72 -22.57 -19.73
N VAL A 140 -11.37 -23.81 -20.06
CA VAL A 140 -10.59 -24.71 -19.18
C VAL A 140 -9.12 -24.30 -19.23
N GLY A 141 -8.47 -24.20 -18.08
CA GLY A 141 -7.08 -23.79 -18.01
C GLY A 141 -6.87 -22.34 -18.46
N LEU A 142 -7.80 -21.43 -18.17
CA LEU A 142 -7.57 -20.02 -18.47
C LEU A 142 -6.42 -19.51 -17.59
N ASP A 143 -5.44 -18.84 -18.22
CA ASP A 143 -4.27 -18.33 -17.50
C ASP A 143 -4.63 -17.17 -16.57
N GLU A 144 -4.18 -17.21 -15.31
CA GLU A 144 -4.37 -16.13 -14.34
C GLU A 144 -3.11 -15.26 -14.29
N TYR A 145 -3.11 -14.18 -15.07
CA TYR A 145 -1.95 -13.31 -15.20
C TYR A 145 -1.64 -12.50 -13.93
N TYR A 146 -2.56 -12.36 -12.99
CA TYR A 146 -2.30 -11.78 -11.67
C TYR A 146 -1.71 -12.81 -10.68
N GLY A 147 -1.68 -14.09 -11.07
CA GLY A 147 -1.19 -15.20 -10.26
C GLY A 147 0.34 -15.20 -10.08
N VAL A 148 0.79 -15.56 -8.87
CA VAL A 148 2.21 -15.73 -8.52
C VAL A 148 2.84 -16.89 -9.29
N LEU A 149 2.07 -17.96 -9.52
CA LEU A 149 2.55 -19.14 -10.24
C LEU A 149 2.32 -19.00 -11.75
N ASP A 150 3.15 -19.69 -12.51
CA ASP A 150 2.96 -19.86 -13.95
C ASP A 150 1.73 -20.74 -14.24
N TRP A 151 1.34 -20.80 -15.51
CA TRP A 151 0.15 -21.54 -15.93
C TRP A 151 0.13 -23.01 -15.47
N ASN A 152 1.31 -23.64 -15.39
CA ASN A 152 1.49 -25.05 -14.99
C ASN A 152 1.52 -25.27 -13.48
N TRP A 153 1.43 -24.20 -12.67
CA TRP A 153 1.54 -24.25 -11.20
C TRP A 153 2.91 -24.73 -10.69
N PHE A 154 3.96 -24.62 -11.49
CA PHE A 154 5.28 -25.17 -11.14
C PHE A 154 6.28 -24.07 -10.79
N ASP A 155 6.37 -23.03 -11.62
CA ASP A 155 7.34 -21.96 -11.48
C ASP A 155 6.69 -20.67 -11.01
N ILE A 156 7.52 -19.75 -10.48
CA ILE A 156 7.09 -18.38 -10.21
C ILE A 156 6.97 -17.65 -11.55
N ARG A 157 5.80 -17.08 -11.84
CA ARG A 157 5.53 -16.34 -13.09
C ARG A 157 6.46 -15.15 -13.27
N ASN A 158 6.63 -14.37 -12.20
CA ASN A 158 7.45 -13.17 -12.23
C ASN A 158 8.24 -12.99 -10.92
N SER A 159 9.50 -13.42 -10.93
CA SER A 159 10.38 -13.30 -9.76
C SER A 159 10.70 -11.83 -9.41
N SER A 160 10.74 -10.94 -10.41
CA SER A 160 10.90 -9.50 -10.19
C SER A 160 9.73 -8.92 -9.40
N PHE A 161 8.50 -9.38 -9.66
CA PHE A 161 7.33 -8.98 -8.87
C PHE A 161 7.47 -9.38 -7.40
N LEU A 162 7.91 -10.60 -7.10
CA LEU A 162 8.17 -11.02 -5.71
C LEU A 162 9.24 -10.17 -5.02
N GLN A 163 10.29 -9.78 -5.75
CA GLN A 163 11.28 -8.83 -5.25
C GLN A 163 10.65 -7.46 -4.98
N ARG A 164 9.70 -7.00 -5.81
CA ARG A 164 9.01 -5.71 -5.61
C ARG A 164 8.19 -5.66 -4.32
N ILE A 165 7.47 -6.72 -3.98
CA ILE A 165 6.65 -6.78 -2.76
C ILE A 165 7.45 -7.14 -1.50
N SER A 166 8.73 -7.49 -1.62
CA SER A 166 9.54 -7.91 -0.47
C SER A 166 9.64 -6.84 0.62
N VAL A 167 9.61 -5.55 0.24
CA VAL A 167 9.67 -4.43 1.18
C VAL A 167 8.44 -4.33 2.07
N ILE A 168 7.28 -4.76 1.59
CA ILE A 168 6.02 -4.82 2.34
C ILE A 168 5.78 -6.23 2.89
N ARG A 169 6.81 -7.06 3.08
CA ARG A 169 6.68 -8.36 3.74
C ARG A 169 6.76 -8.24 5.26
N THR A 170 7.59 -7.33 5.75
CA THR A 170 7.74 -7.05 7.17
C THR A 170 6.93 -5.83 7.55
N PRO A 171 6.27 -5.83 8.72
CA PRO A 171 5.59 -4.64 9.22
C PRO A 171 6.60 -3.53 9.54
N PHE A 172 6.16 -2.29 9.39
CA PHE A 172 6.85 -1.07 9.80
C PHE A 172 6.39 -0.60 11.19
N GLN A 173 5.20 -1.04 11.63
CA GLN A 173 4.63 -0.70 12.92
C GLN A 173 3.91 -1.91 13.56
N GLY A 174 3.65 -1.83 14.87
CA GLY A 174 2.87 -2.84 15.60
C GLY A 174 3.65 -3.58 16.69
N THR A 175 3.05 -4.66 17.19
CA THR A 175 3.60 -5.43 18.31
C THR A 175 4.92 -6.11 17.91
N GLY A 176 5.98 -5.87 18.69
CA GLY A 176 7.35 -6.32 18.36
C GLY A 176 8.35 -5.16 18.23
N TYR A 177 7.86 -3.93 18.06
CA TYR A 177 8.66 -2.70 18.01
C TYR A 177 8.53 -1.85 19.29
N THR A 178 8.02 -2.43 20.38
CA THR A 178 7.77 -1.72 21.65
C THR A 178 9.05 -1.25 22.35
N GLU A 179 10.21 -1.77 21.95
CA GLU A 179 11.52 -1.45 22.53
C GLU A 179 12.22 -0.27 21.83
N THR A 180 11.72 0.19 20.68
CA THR A 180 12.31 1.29 19.91
C THR A 180 11.45 2.55 20.01
N HIS A 181 12.11 3.71 20.06
CA HIS A 181 11.39 4.98 19.97
C HIS A 181 10.77 5.14 18.58
N PRO A 182 9.51 5.61 18.48
CA PRO A 182 8.89 5.90 17.19
C PRO A 182 9.75 6.87 16.39
N HIS A 183 10.01 6.50 15.14
CA HIS A 183 10.75 7.29 14.18
C HIS A 183 10.16 7.06 12.80
N LYS A 184 10.57 7.89 11.85
CA LYS A 184 10.17 7.78 10.45
C LYS A 184 11.27 7.15 9.62
N VAL A 185 10.85 6.54 8.53
CA VAL A 185 11.72 5.99 7.50
C VAL A 185 11.42 6.72 6.19
N ILE A 186 12.45 7.04 5.41
CA ILE A 186 12.28 7.60 4.08
C ILE A 186 12.34 6.45 3.08
N PHE A 187 11.18 6.07 2.55
CA PHE A 187 11.01 5.02 1.55
C PHE A 187 10.98 5.61 0.14
N HIS A 188 11.66 4.96 -0.81
CA HIS A 188 11.64 5.33 -2.22
C HIS A 188 10.89 4.28 -3.06
N PRO A 189 9.60 4.50 -3.42
CA PRO A 189 8.74 3.46 -3.95
C PRO A 189 9.21 2.82 -5.26
N MET A 190 9.86 3.58 -6.15
CA MET A 190 10.35 3.04 -7.43
C MET A 190 11.50 2.05 -7.25
N THR A 191 12.45 2.35 -6.36
CA THR A 191 13.60 1.46 -6.10
C THR A 191 13.27 0.39 -5.06
N ARG A 192 12.24 0.63 -4.23
CA ARG A 192 11.82 -0.22 -3.10
C ARG A 192 12.85 -0.29 -1.98
N LEU A 193 13.65 0.76 -1.88
CA LEU A 193 14.73 0.89 -0.92
C LEU A 193 14.43 2.07 0.00
N CYS A 194 15.02 2.03 1.18
CA CYS A 194 14.94 3.11 2.14
C CYS A 194 16.28 3.83 2.23
N VAL A 195 16.24 5.09 2.66
CA VAL A 195 17.45 5.86 2.92
C VAL A 195 18.23 5.23 4.07
N GLN A 196 19.50 4.93 3.81
CA GLN A 196 20.44 4.37 4.77
C GLN A 196 21.55 5.37 5.10
N GLY A 197 22.10 5.26 6.30
CA GLY A 197 23.37 5.87 6.70
C GLY A 197 23.45 7.37 6.45
N THR A 198 23.12 8.18 7.46
CA THR A 198 23.25 9.63 7.32
C THR A 198 24.70 10.09 7.53
N SER A 199 25.32 10.57 6.46
CA SER A 199 26.62 11.25 6.51
C SER A 199 26.49 12.64 5.91
N LEU A 200 27.08 13.64 6.57
CA LEU A 200 27.18 15.00 6.01
C LEU A 200 28.24 15.10 4.91
N LEU A 201 29.11 14.09 4.80
CA LEU A 201 30.24 14.09 3.86
C LEU A 201 29.96 13.25 2.62
N GLN A 202 29.08 12.26 2.74
CA GLN A 202 28.73 11.33 1.66
C GLN A 202 27.31 11.62 1.16
N PRO A 203 27.00 11.29 -0.11
CA PRO A 203 25.63 11.31 -0.60
C PRO A 203 24.74 10.36 0.19
N LEU A 204 23.44 10.63 0.18
CA LEU A 204 22.44 9.68 0.65
C LEU A 204 22.50 8.42 -0.21
N ASP A 205 22.44 7.28 0.47
CA ASP A 205 22.38 5.97 -0.17
C ASP A 205 21.03 5.30 0.10
N LEU A 206 20.65 4.40 -0.80
CA LEU A 206 19.43 3.62 -0.71
C LEU A 206 19.78 2.14 -0.53
N GLY A 207 19.19 1.50 0.47
CA GLY A 207 19.35 0.06 0.69
C GLY A 207 18.15 -0.58 1.39
N PRO A 208 18.29 -1.81 1.89
CA PRO A 208 17.22 -2.52 2.58
C PRO A 208 16.60 -1.71 3.73
N CYS A 209 15.26 -1.68 3.79
CA CYS A 209 14.52 -0.95 4.82
C CYS A 209 14.69 -1.51 6.24
N SER A 210 15.19 -2.74 6.39
CA SER A 210 15.59 -3.31 7.68
C SER A 210 16.79 -2.59 8.32
N GLU A 211 17.55 -1.84 7.53
CA GLU A 211 18.71 -1.05 7.93
C GLU A 211 18.44 0.45 7.70
N ALA A 212 17.17 0.84 7.57
CA ALA A 212 16.79 2.23 7.38
C ALA A 212 17.26 3.09 8.55
N GLU A 213 17.72 4.29 8.23
CA GLU A 213 18.05 5.28 9.25
C GLU A 213 16.77 5.81 9.92
N ALA A 214 16.84 6.10 11.22
CA ALA A 214 15.73 6.70 11.95
C ALA A 214 15.66 8.21 11.72
N TRP A 215 14.54 8.70 11.19
CA TRP A 215 14.29 10.12 10.94
C TRP A 215 13.29 10.70 11.95
N GLY A 216 13.50 11.94 12.33
CA GLY A 216 12.55 12.75 13.09
C GLY A 216 12.24 14.04 12.34
N TYR A 217 11.04 14.59 12.55
CA TYR A 217 10.73 15.93 12.04
C TYR A 217 11.34 16.99 12.96
N ALA A 218 12.27 17.78 12.43
CA ALA A 218 12.58 19.09 12.99
C ALA A 218 11.59 20.12 12.42
N PRO A 219 11.20 21.19 13.15
CA PRO A 219 10.26 22.20 12.69
C PRO A 219 10.65 22.93 11.39
N ALA A 220 11.91 22.79 10.96
CA ALA A 220 12.40 23.27 9.67
C ALA A 220 12.45 22.08 8.69
N ASN A 221 11.48 22.00 7.79
CA ASN A 221 11.41 21.02 6.69
C ASN A 221 12.60 21.19 5.73
N THR A 222 13.78 20.65 6.03
CA THR A 222 14.94 20.97 5.20
C THR A 222 15.90 19.82 4.91
N PHE A 223 15.98 19.47 3.62
CA PHE A 223 17.09 18.77 2.95
C PHE A 223 17.68 19.72 1.92
N GLU A 224 19.00 19.76 1.69
CA GLU A 224 19.58 20.67 0.69
C GLU A 224 19.98 19.93 -0.59
N SER A 225 19.77 20.60 -1.73
CA SER A 225 20.29 20.25 -3.06
C SER A 225 19.62 19.03 -3.71
N TRP A 226 18.67 19.31 -4.58
CA TRP A 226 18.37 18.48 -5.75
C TRP A 226 18.69 19.28 -7.02
N LYS A 227 19.66 18.79 -7.79
CA LYS A 227 19.72 19.06 -9.22
C LYS A 227 19.43 17.74 -9.91
N LEU A 228 18.57 17.76 -10.92
CA LEU A 228 18.24 16.57 -11.68
C LEU A 228 19.55 15.89 -12.17
N GLY A 229 19.76 14.64 -11.77
CA GLY A 229 20.96 13.87 -12.11
C GLY A 229 22.18 14.05 -11.20
N GLN A 230 22.08 14.78 -10.08
CA GLN A 230 23.14 14.84 -9.05
C GLN A 230 22.77 14.05 -7.79
N PRO A 231 23.76 13.47 -7.08
CA PRO A 231 23.52 12.80 -5.80
C PRO A 231 23.00 13.77 -4.73
N VAL A 232 21.97 13.37 -3.99
CA VAL A 232 21.41 14.14 -2.87
C VAL A 232 22.35 14.05 -1.66
N LYS A 233 22.54 15.16 -0.94
CA LYS A 233 23.39 15.22 0.27
C LYS A 233 22.61 15.78 1.44
N LEU A 234 22.93 15.32 2.64
CA LEU A 234 22.38 15.90 3.86
C LEU A 234 23.16 17.17 4.24
N ASN A 235 22.46 18.26 4.59
CA ASN A 235 23.08 19.44 5.19
C ASN A 235 22.35 19.83 6.48
N MET A 236 23.10 20.36 7.44
CA MET A 236 22.58 20.93 8.69
C MET A 236 22.21 22.42 8.55
N ILE A 237 22.79 23.13 7.57
CA ILE A 237 22.55 24.56 7.35
C ILE A 237 21.66 24.71 6.13
N CYS A 238 20.37 24.89 6.38
CA CYS A 238 19.37 24.96 5.32
C CYS A 238 18.81 26.38 5.21
N SER A 239 19.65 27.28 4.68
CA SER A 239 19.31 28.71 4.54
C SER A 239 18.81 29.09 3.14
N ASP A 240 18.88 28.17 2.18
CA ASP A 240 18.51 28.42 0.78
C ASP A 240 17.08 27.93 0.48
N ASP A 241 16.37 28.57 -0.46
CA ASP A 241 15.03 28.14 -0.86
C ASP A 241 15.04 26.76 -1.52
N SER A 242 16.18 26.34 -2.08
CA SER A 242 16.42 24.98 -2.59
C SER A 242 16.43 23.90 -1.52
N SER A 243 16.40 24.29 -0.24
CA SER A 243 16.31 23.37 0.88
C SER A 243 14.89 23.11 1.38
N LYS A 244 13.91 23.84 0.84
CA LYS A 244 12.49 23.69 1.17
C LYS A 244 11.84 22.74 0.17
N TRP A 245 10.98 21.88 0.68
CA TRP A 245 10.22 20.92 -0.11
C TRP A 245 8.75 21.14 0.19
N ASP A 246 7.95 21.24 -0.86
CA ASP A 246 6.50 21.15 -0.77
C ASP A 246 6.05 19.82 -1.33
N ILE A 247 4.90 19.35 -0.83
CA ILE A 247 4.26 18.15 -1.36
C ILE A 247 3.88 18.45 -2.81
N ILE A 248 4.27 17.58 -3.73
CA ILE A 248 4.06 17.77 -5.18
C ILE A 248 2.57 17.66 -5.56
N SER A 249 1.76 17.05 -4.70
CA SER A 249 0.31 16.99 -4.83
C SER A 249 -0.37 17.80 -3.72
N ASP A 250 -1.35 18.63 -4.09
CA ASP A 250 -2.23 19.38 -3.17
C ASP A 250 -3.22 18.45 -2.43
N SER A 251 -2.78 17.24 -2.06
CA SER A 251 -3.63 16.18 -1.46
C SER A 251 -4.21 16.59 -0.12
#